data_AF-A0A6M0G3R3-F1
#
_entry.id   AF-A0A6M0G3R3-F1
#
_cell.length_a   1.000
_cell.length_b   1.000
_cell.length_c   1.000
_cell.angle_alpha   90.00
_cell.angle_beta   90.00
_cell.angle_gamma   90.00
#
_symmetry.space_group_name_H-M   'P 1'
#
loop_
_entity.id
_entity.type
_entity.pdbx_description
1 polymer ?
#
loop_
_entity_poly.entity_id
_entity_poly.type
_entity_poly.pdbx_seq_one_letter_code
_entity_poly.pdbx_strand_id
1 'polypeptide(L)'
;MLSGIKQRGIVGKDGKIEIQTSELREGTVVEIIVLIEQDTTEYLLSTEANRRQLMSAIENVETKNNLVSFTPEEWNEEYNIHS
;
A
#
# COMPACT_ATOMS: atom_id res chain seq x y z
N MET A 1 22.67 21.35 -0.72
CA MET A 1 22.82 20.02 -0.13
C MET A 1 21.50 19.67 0.53
N LEU A 2 20.80 18.64 0.06
CA LEU A 2 19.54 18.18 0.66
C LEU A 2 19.89 17.23 1.81
N SER A 3 19.62 17.64 3.05
CA SER A 3 19.62 16.76 4.21
C SER A 3 18.17 16.34 4.50
N GLY A 4 17.90 15.03 4.51
CA GLY A 4 16.59 14.48 4.80
C GLY A 4 16.60 13.78 6.16
N ILE A 5 15.58 14.01 6.98
CA ILE A 5 15.37 13.31 8.25
C ILE A 5 14.28 12.26 8.03
N LYS A 6 14.61 10.97 8.20
CA LYS A 6 13.63 9.88 8.18
C LYS A 6 13.44 9.34 9.60
N GLN A 7 12.27 9.61 10.19
CA GLN A 7 11.91 9.15 11.53
C GLN A 7 10.59 8.38 11.47
N ARG A 8 10.51 7.25 12.18
CA ARG A 8 9.23 6.58 12.44
C ARG A 8 8.69 7.07 13.77
N GLY A 9 7.45 7.55 13.77
CA GLY A 9 6.75 8.03 14.96
C GLY A 9 5.34 7.46 15.02
N ILE A 10 4.78 7.36 16.22
CA ILE A 10 3.37 7.04 16.43
C ILE A 10 2.64 8.35 16.67
N VAL A 11 1.45 8.50 16.08
CA VAL A 11 0.59 9.66 16.33
C VAL A 11 0.19 9.68 17.80
N GLY A 12 0.57 10.75 18.51
CA GLY A 12 0.28 10.94 19.92
C GLY A 12 -1.14 11.43 20.18
N LYS A 13 -1.41 11.83 21.43
CA LYS A 13 -2.69 12.46 21.80
C LYS A 13 -2.96 13.68 20.91
N ASP A 14 -4.23 13.87 20.58
CA ASP A 14 -4.71 14.99 19.75
C ASP A 14 -4.13 15.04 18.32
N GLY A 15 -3.64 13.91 17.79
CA GLY A 15 -3.14 13.83 16.42
C GLY A 15 -1.73 14.39 16.21
N LYS A 16 -1.00 14.65 17.30
CA LYS A 16 0.33 15.30 17.24
C LYS A 16 1.45 14.33 16.87
N ILE A 17 2.42 14.82 16.11
CA ILE A 17 3.66 14.13 15.77
C ILE A 17 4.82 15.02 16.21
N GLU A 18 5.75 14.47 16.99
CA GLU A 18 6.95 15.18 17.46
C GLU A 18 8.17 14.71 16.66
N ILE A 19 8.90 15.66 16.07
CA ILE A 19 10.16 15.41 15.39
C ILE A 19 11.28 15.82 16.32
N GLN A 20 12.08 14.86 16.78
CA GLN A 20 13.22 15.12 17.65
C GLN A 20 14.50 15.15 16.82
N THR A 21 15.05 16.33 16.59
CA THR A 21 16.31 16.52 15.85
C THR A 21 17.12 17.66 16.45
N SER A 22 18.43 17.48 16.51
CA SER A 22 19.39 18.52 16.93
C SER A 22 19.86 19.43 15.80
N GLU A 23 19.42 19.18 14.56
CA GLU A 23 19.96 19.82 13.36
C GLU A 23 19.13 21.01 12.85
N LEU A 24 17.88 21.13 13.27
CA LEU A 24 16.98 22.21 12.82
C LEU A 24 17.13 23.43 13.74
N ARG A 25 17.66 24.52 13.18
CA ARG A 25 17.73 25.82 13.86
C ARG A 25 16.42 26.58 13.67
N GLU A 26 16.10 27.45 14.62
CA GLU A 26 14.96 28.35 14.51
C GLU A 26 14.99 29.14 13.18
N GLY A 27 13.85 29.27 12.52
CA GLY A 27 13.72 29.94 11.21
C GLY A 27 14.08 29.09 9.99
N THR A 28 14.49 27.82 10.17
CA THR A 28 14.73 26.90 9.05
C THR A 28 13.41 26.54 8.36
N VAL A 29 13.32 26.78 7.05
CA VAL A 29 12.19 26.32 6.22
C VAL A 29 12.35 24.83 5.96
N VAL A 30 11.31 24.06 6.25
CA VAL A 30 11.29 22.59 6.07
C VAL A 30 10.05 22.16 5.30
N GLU A 31 10.19 21.10 4.52
CA GLU A 31 9.08 20.36 3.91
C GLU A 31 8.88 19.05 4.69
N ILE A 32 7.63 18.72 5.03
CA ILE A 32 7.29 17.53 5.82
C ILE A 32 6.46 16.59 4.95
N ILE A 33 6.93 15.34 4.80
CA ILE A 33 6.20 14.27 4.12
C ILE A 33 5.72 13.27 5.18
N VAL A 34 4.41 13.08 5.30
CA VAL A 34 3.79 12.12 6.22
C VAL A 34 3.35 10.89 5.45
N LEU A 35 3.91 9.73 5.80
CA LEU A 35 3.54 8.42 5.24
C LEU A 35 2.83 7.63 6.32
N ILE A 36 1.61 7.17 6.02
CA ILE A 36 0.82 6.34 6.93
C ILE A 36 0.98 4.88 6.46
N GLU A 37 1.48 4.01 7.34
CA GLU A 37 1.42 2.56 7.11
C GLU A 37 -0.05 2.13 7.20
N GLN A 38 -0.64 1.80 6.06
CA GLN A 38 -1.99 1.25 6.01
C GLN A 38 -1.89 -0.28 5.88
N ASP A 39 -2.62 -1.00 6.72
CA ASP A 39 -2.80 -2.44 6.53
C ASP A 39 -3.54 -2.65 5.18
N THR A 40 -2.88 -3.32 4.24
CA THR A 40 -3.39 -3.52 2.89
C THR A 40 -4.66 -4.37 2.88
N THR A 41 -4.83 -5.25 3.87
CA THR A 41 -6.05 -6.05 4.05
C THR A 41 -7.20 -5.19 4.55
N GLU A 42 -6.94 -4.30 5.50
CA GLU A 42 -7.94 -3.35 6.00
C GLU A 42 -8.40 -2.39 4.89
N TYR A 43 -7.48 -1.90 4.05
CA TYR A 43 -7.82 -1.08 2.89
C TYR A 43 -8.66 -1.86 1.87
N LEU A 44 -8.23 -3.05 1.47
CA LEU A 44 -8.97 -3.87 0.51
C LEU A 44 -10.37 -4.17 1.01
N LEU A 45 -10.56 -4.40 2.31
CA LEU A 45 -11.87 -4.65 2.89
C LEU A 45 -12.62 -3.38 3.35
N SER A 46 -12.04 -2.19 3.19
CA SER A 46 -12.61 -0.95 3.76
C SER A 46 -13.96 -0.57 3.13
N THR A 47 -14.18 -0.91 1.86
CA THR A 47 -15.40 -0.57 1.12
C THR A 47 -16.31 -1.79 0.94
N GLU A 48 -17.62 -1.53 0.89
CA GLU A 48 -18.61 -2.57 0.59
C GLU A 48 -18.44 -3.16 -0.81
N ALA A 49 -18.04 -2.34 -1.79
CA ALA A 49 -17.78 -2.79 -3.16
C ALA A 49 -16.64 -3.82 -3.20
N ASN A 50 -15.52 -3.53 -2.54
CA ASN A 50 -14.38 -4.44 -2.51
C ASN A 50 -14.69 -5.73 -1.73
N ARG A 51 -15.42 -5.62 -0.62
CA ARG A 51 -15.90 -6.79 0.14
C ARG A 51 -16.70 -7.74 -0.75
N ARG A 52 -17.66 -7.20 -1.53
CA ARG A 52 -18.47 -8.00 -2.46
C ARG A 52 -17.64 -8.63 -3.56
N GLN A 53 -16.69 -7.88 -4.13
CA GLN A 53 -15.80 -8.42 -5.17
C GLN A 53 -14.96 -9.58 -4.63
N LEU A 54 -14.40 -9.46 -3.42
CA LEU A 54 -13.64 -10.54 -2.81
C LEU A 54 -14.50 -11.78 -2.57
N MET A 55 -15.70 -11.62 -2.00
CA MET A 55 -16.61 -12.75 -1.75
C MET A 55 -17.01 -13.45 -3.06
N SER A 56 -17.29 -12.68 -4.12
CA SER A 56 -17.60 -13.26 -5.45
C SER A 56 -16.40 -13.99 -6.07
N ALA A 57 -15.18 -13.47 -5.89
CA ALA A 57 -13.97 -14.15 -6.37
C ALA A 57 -13.74 -15.48 -5.64
N ILE A 58 -13.98 -15.53 -4.32
CA ILE A 58 -13.91 -16.77 -3.53
C ILE A 58 -14.96 -17.78 -4.02
N GLU A 59 -16.21 -17.35 -4.20
CA GLU A 59 -17.28 -18.20 -4.71
C GLU A 59 -16.95 -18.77 -6.10
N ASN A 60 -16.40 -17.96 -7.00
CA ASN A 60 -15.95 -18.40 -8.33
C ASN A 60 -14.89 -19.52 -8.24
N VAL A 61 -13.93 -19.40 -7.31
CA VAL A 61 -12.91 -20.44 -7.09
C VAL A 61 -13.52 -21.72 -6.52
N GLU A 62 -14.38 -21.61 -5.51
CA GLU A 62 -15.01 -22.77 -4.85
C GLU A 62 -15.94 -23.53 -5.81
N THR A 63 -16.72 -22.79 -6.60
CA THR A 63 -17.66 -23.34 -7.59
C THR A 63 -16.99 -23.71 -8.91
N LYS A 64 -15.69 -23.43 -9.07
CA LYS A 64 -14.94 -23.58 -10.33
C LYS A 64 -15.61 -22.87 -11.51
N ASN A 65 -16.24 -21.74 -11.25
CA ASN A 65 -16.94 -20.92 -12.23
C ASN A 65 -16.12 -19.67 -12.55
N ASN A 66 -16.22 -19.17 -13.78
CA ASN A 66 -15.56 -17.93 -14.20
C ASN A 66 -14.05 -17.88 -13.90
N LEU A 67 -13.37 -19.02 -14.02
CA LEU A 67 -11.92 -19.14 -13.88
C LEU A 67 -11.25 -19.18 -15.26
N VAL A 68 -10.15 -18.46 -15.40
CA VAL A 68 -9.25 -18.58 -16.56
C VAL A 68 -8.13 -19.53 -16.15
N SER A 69 -8.00 -20.64 -16.87
CA SER A 69 -6.90 -21.60 -16.70
C SER A 69 -6.00 -21.56 -17.92
N PHE A 70 -4.71 -21.46 -17.69
CA PHE A 70 -3.69 -21.55 -18.73
C PHE A 70 -2.50 -22.37 -18.22
N THR A 71 -1.74 -22.95 -19.13
CA THR A 71 -0.47 -23.60 -18.80
C THR A 71 0.65 -22.56 -18.66
N PRO A 72 1.73 -22.87 -17.92
CA PRO A 72 2.90 -22.00 -17.87
C PRO A 72 3.46 -21.64 -19.26
N GLU A 73 3.35 -22.56 -20.23
CA GLU A 73 3.75 -22.34 -21.62
C GLU A 73 2.86 -21.30 -22.32
N GLU A 74 1.53 -21.38 -22.16
CA GLU A 74 0.56 -20.41 -22.72
C GLU A 74 0.78 -18.99 -22.17
N TRP A 75 1.10 -18.87 -20.87
CA TRP A 75 1.40 -17.58 -20.23
C TRP A 75 2.67 -16.92 -20.80
N ASN A 76 3.72 -17.72 -20.99
CA ASN A 76 5.01 -17.23 -21.47
C ASN A 76 4.98 -16.82 -22.95
N GLU A 77 4.11 -17.41 -23.78
CA GLU A 77 3.95 -16.99 -25.16
C GLU A 77 3.17 -15.67 -25.31
N GLU A 78 2.15 -15.43 -24.47
CA GLU A 78 1.27 -14.27 -24.60
C GLU A 78 1.82 -12.99 -23.94
N TYR A 79 2.61 -13.13 -22.87
CA TYR A 79 3.04 -11.98 -22.05
C TYR A 79 4.55 -11.78 -21.90
N ASN A 80 5.40 -12.62 -22.51
CA ASN A 80 6.85 -12.46 -22.45
C ASN A 80 7.43 -11.68 -23.66
N ILE A 81 6.85 -10.51 -23.94
CA ILE A 81 7.51 -9.51 -24.77
C ILE A 81 8.48 -8.77 -23.86
N HIS A 82 9.79 -8.97 -24.08
CA HIS A 82 10.96 -8.36 -23.41
C HIS A 82 11.65 -9.21 -22.32
N SER A 83 12.61 -10.03 -22.77
CA SER A 83 13.93 -10.11 -22.15
C SER A 83 15.01 -9.77 -23.17
#